data_AF-A0A8R1E7T8-F1
#
_entry.id   AF-A0A8R1E7T8-F1
#
_cell.length_a   1.000
_cell.length_b   1.000
_cell.length_c   1.000
_cell.angle_alpha   90.00
_cell.angle_beta   90.00
_cell.angle_gamma   90.00
#
_symmetry.space_group_name_H-M   'P 1'
#
loop_
_entity.id
_entity.type
_entity.pdbx_description
1 polymer ?
#
loop_
_entity_poly.entity_id
_entity_poly.type
_entity_poly.pdbx_seq_one_letter_code
_entity_poly.pdbx_strand_id
1 'polypeptide(L)'
;MELSTAIKTPWIGLQVANTKKTQQVLSEDGVLERFIGKPREARDIRASFAGMWALENQDEISKKVVQGAQKHPEAFVLKPQTEGGAALHTGQEMVKMLQELPETERGAYILMEKLMPMIVENYLILAKKPVVYAKAVSELGIYGYAFGAQGAPELKTAGHLLRTKPESTAMGGVAAGHAVVDTPFLYEFI
;
A
#
# COMPACT_ATOMS: atom_id res chain seq x y z
N MET A 1 25.17 -11.12 4.73
CA MET A 1 24.28 -11.86 3.82
C MET A 1 24.37 -11.33 2.39
N GLU A 2 24.17 -10.03 2.14
CA GLU A 2 24.21 -9.46 0.78
C GLU A 2 25.53 -9.71 0.02
N LEU A 3 26.68 -9.60 0.70
CA LEU A 3 28.01 -9.84 0.10
C LEU A 3 28.35 -11.33 -0.17
N SER A 4 27.44 -12.26 0.14
CA SER A 4 27.65 -13.68 -0.12
C SER A 4 27.21 -14.10 -1.52
N THR A 5 27.67 -15.27 -1.97
CA THR A 5 27.27 -15.91 -3.24
C THR A 5 25.90 -16.59 -3.18
N ALA A 6 25.23 -16.61 -2.03
CA ALA A 6 23.89 -17.16 -1.90
C ALA A 6 22.88 -16.34 -2.74
N ILE A 7 21.82 -16.99 -3.21
CA ILE A 7 20.64 -16.32 -3.79
C ILE A 7 19.83 -15.75 -2.63
N LYS A 8 19.49 -14.45 -2.70
CA LYS A 8 18.70 -13.76 -1.67
C LYS A 8 17.24 -13.64 -2.11
N THR A 9 16.31 -13.68 -1.14
CA THR A 9 14.86 -13.66 -1.38
C THR A 9 14.14 -12.77 -0.34
N PRO A 10 14.02 -11.46 -0.57
CA PRO A 10 14.61 -10.66 -1.65
C PRO A 10 16.08 -10.27 -1.38
N TRP A 11 16.80 -9.85 -2.41
CA TRP A 11 18.06 -9.10 -2.24
C TRP A 11 17.77 -7.62 -1.96
N ILE A 12 18.77 -6.87 -1.51
CA ILE A 12 18.56 -5.49 -0.99
C ILE A 12 17.87 -4.54 -1.99
N GLY A 13 18.16 -4.61 -3.28
CA GLY A 13 17.52 -3.73 -4.26
C GLY A 13 16.05 -4.04 -4.50
N LEU A 14 15.61 -5.30 -4.38
CA LEU A 14 14.18 -5.63 -4.39
C LEU A 14 13.50 -5.13 -3.11
N GLN A 15 14.19 -5.15 -1.97
CA GLN A 15 13.65 -4.55 -0.74
C GLN A 15 13.48 -3.04 -0.87
N VAL A 16 14.44 -2.33 -1.47
CA VAL A 16 14.34 -0.88 -1.76
C VAL A 16 13.23 -0.60 -2.78
N ALA A 17 13.07 -1.44 -3.80
CA ALA A 17 12.01 -1.32 -4.79
C ALA A 17 10.60 -1.45 -4.19
N ASN A 18 10.47 -2.07 -3.02
CA ASN A 18 9.19 -2.22 -2.29
C ASN A 18 8.88 -1.04 -1.36
N THR A 19 9.69 0.03 -1.36
CA THR A 19 9.39 1.21 -0.54
C THR A 19 8.16 1.96 -1.05
N LYS A 20 7.47 2.67 -0.15
CA LYS A 20 6.34 3.54 -0.51
C LYS A 20 6.78 4.64 -1.47
N LYS A 21 8.02 5.14 -1.34
CA LYS A 21 8.59 6.11 -2.26
C LYS A 21 8.74 5.55 -3.67
N THR A 22 9.24 4.32 -3.84
CA THR A 22 9.28 3.69 -5.16
C THR A 22 7.88 3.51 -5.74
N GLN A 23 6.90 3.09 -4.93
CA GLN A 23 5.50 2.98 -5.35
C GLN A 23 4.94 4.33 -5.85
N GLN A 24 5.17 5.41 -5.11
CA GLN A 24 4.75 6.76 -5.50
C GLN A 24 5.45 7.23 -6.79
N VAL A 25 6.76 7.05 -6.90
CA VAL A 25 7.53 7.48 -8.08
C VAL A 25 7.10 6.71 -9.33
N LEU A 26 6.81 5.41 -9.21
CA LEU A 26 6.25 4.62 -10.32
C LEU A 26 4.88 5.11 -10.79
N SER A 27 4.12 5.80 -9.93
CA SER A 27 2.82 6.36 -10.29
C SER A 27 2.90 7.68 -11.06
N GLU A 28 4.06 8.33 -11.07
CA GLU A 28 4.28 9.55 -11.84
C GLU A 28 4.17 9.29 -13.35
N ASP A 29 3.81 10.33 -14.09
CA ASP A 29 3.62 10.26 -15.53
C ASP A 29 4.94 9.89 -16.23
N GLY A 30 4.90 8.89 -17.10
CA GLY A 30 6.05 8.45 -17.89
C GLY A 30 7.10 7.62 -17.13
N VAL A 31 7.01 7.48 -15.81
CA VAL A 31 8.02 6.72 -15.04
C VAL A 31 7.85 5.21 -15.22
N LEU A 32 6.62 4.70 -15.09
CA LEU A 32 6.32 3.28 -15.27
C LEU A 32 6.73 2.78 -16.67
N GLU A 33 6.49 3.59 -17.69
CA GLU A 33 6.75 3.31 -19.10
C GLU A 33 8.25 3.12 -19.40
N ARG A 34 9.13 3.62 -18.53
CA ARG A 34 10.58 3.37 -18.63
C ARG A 34 10.95 1.93 -18.27
N PHE A 35 10.10 1.23 -17.53
CA PHE A 35 10.32 -0.14 -17.06
C PHE A 35 9.43 -1.16 -17.76
N ILE A 36 8.27 -0.74 -18.25
CA ILE A 36 7.30 -1.60 -18.93
C ILE A 36 7.25 -1.23 -20.42
N GLY A 37 7.99 -1.99 -21.25
CA GLY A 37 8.11 -1.73 -22.69
C GLY A 37 6.84 -1.98 -23.52
N LYS A 38 5.78 -2.52 -22.90
CA LYS A 38 4.50 -2.81 -23.56
C LYS A 38 3.42 -1.83 -23.08
N PRO A 39 2.92 -0.93 -23.95
CA PRO A 39 1.96 0.11 -23.54
C PRO A 39 0.68 -0.41 -22.89
N ARG A 40 0.17 -1.57 -23.33
CA ARG A 40 -1.04 -2.18 -22.75
C ARG A 40 -0.79 -2.66 -21.31
N GLU A 41 0.34 -3.31 -21.05
CA GLU A 41 0.70 -3.77 -19.71
C GLU A 41 0.93 -2.58 -18.77
N ALA A 42 1.59 -1.51 -19.25
CA ALA A 42 1.78 -0.28 -18.47
C ALA A 42 0.43 0.35 -18.09
N ARG A 43 -0.52 0.41 -19.03
CA ARG A 43 -1.88 0.90 -18.78
C ARG A 43 -2.60 0.06 -17.72
N ASP A 44 -2.55 -1.26 -17.84
CA ASP A 44 -3.26 -2.17 -16.93
C ASP A 44 -2.67 -2.12 -15.52
N ILE A 45 -1.34 -1.98 -15.39
CA ILE A 45 -0.68 -1.73 -14.10
C ILE A 45 -1.11 -0.37 -13.54
N ARG A 46 -1.08 0.69 -14.36
CA ARG A 46 -1.45 2.06 -13.93
C ARG A 46 -2.90 2.16 -13.48
N ALA A 47 -3.81 1.37 -14.06
CA ALA A 47 -5.20 1.27 -13.62
C ALA A 47 -5.36 0.74 -12.18
N SER A 48 -4.34 0.08 -11.63
CA SER A 48 -4.35 -0.40 -10.23
C SER A 48 -3.86 0.64 -9.22
N PHE A 49 -3.28 1.75 -9.68
CA PHE A 49 -2.68 2.75 -8.78
C PHE A 49 -3.75 3.68 -8.22
N ALA A 50 -3.72 3.87 -6.90
CA ALA A 50 -4.41 4.99 -6.26
C ALA A 50 -3.58 6.27 -6.42
N GLY A 51 -4.20 7.43 -6.15
CA GLY A 51 -3.47 8.69 -6.09
C GLY A 51 -2.34 8.64 -5.05
N MET A 52 -1.12 9.00 -5.45
CA MET A 52 0.06 9.07 -4.59
C MET A 52 0.88 10.31 -4.92
N TRP A 53 1.36 11.00 -3.89
CA TRP A 53 2.05 12.28 -4.03
C TRP A 53 3.29 12.36 -3.14
N ALA A 54 4.36 12.89 -3.73
CA ALA A 54 5.56 13.31 -3.03
C ALA A 54 5.27 14.54 -2.15
N LEU A 55 5.99 14.67 -1.04
CA LEU A 55 5.81 15.78 -0.09
C LEU A 55 7.00 16.75 -0.07
N GLU A 56 8.13 16.33 -0.63
CA GLU A 56 9.34 17.14 -0.79
C GLU A 56 9.24 18.14 -1.96
N ASN A 57 8.28 17.95 -2.86
CA ASN A 57 8.07 18.84 -3.98
C ASN A 57 7.35 20.12 -3.56
N GLN A 58 7.79 21.25 -4.12
CA GLN A 58 7.24 22.59 -3.84
C GLN A 58 6.37 23.12 -5.00
N ASP A 59 5.97 22.26 -5.92
CA ASP A 59 5.10 22.60 -7.04
C ASP A 59 3.65 22.81 -6.58
N GLU A 60 2.86 23.46 -7.44
CA GLU A 60 1.48 23.84 -7.11
C GLU A 60 0.55 22.63 -6.92
N ILE A 61 0.82 21.48 -7.55
CA ILE A 61 0.02 20.27 -7.35
C ILE A 61 0.28 19.74 -5.95
N SER A 62 1.55 19.60 -5.56
CA SER A 62 1.94 19.12 -4.24
C SER A 62 1.35 20.00 -3.12
N LYS A 63 1.41 21.33 -3.25
CA LYS A 63 0.78 22.25 -2.29
C LYS A 63 -0.74 22.07 -2.22
N LYS A 64 -1.43 21.96 -3.35
CA LYS A 64 -2.88 21.77 -3.40
C LYS A 64 -3.30 20.46 -2.75
N VAL A 65 -2.54 19.39 -3.00
CA VAL A 65 -2.82 18.07 -2.42
C VAL A 65 -2.63 18.08 -0.90
N VAL A 66 -1.55 18.70 -0.39
CA VAL A 66 -1.33 18.86 1.05
C VAL A 66 -2.46 19.68 1.69
N GLN A 67 -2.86 20.80 1.09
CA GLN A 67 -4.00 21.59 1.56
C GLN A 67 -5.32 20.79 1.52
N GLY A 68 -5.50 19.96 0.48
CA GLY A 68 -6.62 19.04 0.36
C GLY A 68 -6.66 18.04 1.51
N ALA A 69 -5.52 17.41 1.83
CA ALA A 69 -5.41 16.47 2.95
C ALA A 69 -5.62 17.13 4.31
N GLN A 70 -5.24 18.41 4.47
CA GLN A 70 -5.53 19.17 5.70
C GLN A 70 -7.02 19.50 5.85
N LYS A 71 -7.73 19.74 4.74
CA LYS A 71 -9.17 20.05 4.74
C LYS A 71 -10.06 18.82 4.82
N HIS A 72 -9.65 17.74 4.16
CA HIS A 72 -10.39 16.48 4.02
C HIS A 72 -9.53 15.29 4.46
N PRO A 73 -9.13 15.23 5.74
CA PRO A 73 -8.20 14.21 6.21
C PRO A 73 -8.75 12.78 6.14
N GLU A 74 -10.06 12.60 5.99
CA GLU A 74 -10.71 11.33 5.75
C GLU A 74 -10.40 10.72 4.38
N ALA A 75 -10.00 11.53 3.40
CA ALA A 75 -9.73 11.12 2.03
C ALA A 75 -8.27 10.70 1.78
N PHE A 76 -7.39 10.84 2.77
CA PHE A 76 -5.96 10.61 2.62
C PHE A 76 -5.37 9.80 3.77
N VAL A 77 -4.21 9.22 3.49
CA VAL A 77 -3.35 8.60 4.49
C VAL A 77 -1.90 9.02 4.25
N LEU A 78 -1.14 9.22 5.33
CA LEU A 78 0.27 9.58 5.30
C LEU A 78 1.11 8.36 5.70
N LYS A 79 2.03 7.97 4.82
CA LYS A 79 2.80 6.73 4.94
C LYS A 79 4.30 7.02 5.00
N PRO A 80 5.00 6.66 6.09
CA PRO A 80 6.45 6.63 6.11
C PRO A 80 7.01 5.43 5.32
N GLN A 81 8.32 5.40 5.11
CA GLN A 81 9.02 4.29 4.46
C GLN A 81 9.22 3.07 5.38
N THR A 82 8.13 2.58 5.98
CA THR A 82 8.14 1.38 6.84
C THR A 82 7.23 0.28 6.29
N GLU A 83 7.50 -0.95 6.72
CA GLU A 83 6.75 -2.15 6.34
C GLU A 83 6.09 -2.83 7.54
N GLY A 84 5.17 -3.76 7.29
CA GLY A 84 4.50 -4.54 8.35
C GLY A 84 3.31 -3.83 9.02
N GLY A 85 2.89 -2.67 8.49
CA GLY A 85 1.65 -2.01 8.88
C GLY A 85 1.71 -1.17 10.16
N ALA A 86 2.91 -0.83 10.66
CA ALA A 86 3.11 -0.25 12.00
C ALA A 86 3.19 1.30 12.07
N ALA A 87 2.99 2.06 10.98
CA ALA A 87 3.18 3.51 11.02
C ALA A 87 2.28 4.30 10.04
N LEU A 88 1.00 3.95 9.91
CA LEU A 88 0.07 4.71 9.08
C LEU A 88 -0.51 5.89 9.89
N HIS A 89 -0.34 7.11 9.40
CA HIS A 89 -0.95 8.28 10.02
C HIS A 89 -2.23 8.68 9.27
N THR A 90 -3.30 8.95 10.00
CA THR A 90 -4.62 9.26 9.43
C THR A 90 -5.31 10.38 10.22
N GLY A 91 -6.36 10.98 9.66
CA GLY A 91 -7.19 11.93 10.39
C GLY A 91 -6.38 13.12 10.93
N GLN A 92 -6.68 13.54 12.16
CA GLN A 92 -6.03 14.70 12.78
C GLN A 92 -4.53 14.51 13.03
N GLU A 93 -4.07 13.29 13.27
CA GLU A 93 -2.64 13.01 13.44
C GLU A 93 -1.87 13.31 12.15
N MET A 94 -2.40 12.89 11.00
CA MET A 94 -1.85 13.22 9.70
C MET A 94 -1.83 14.74 9.46
N VAL A 95 -2.94 15.43 9.77
CA VAL A 95 -3.01 16.90 9.59
C VAL A 95 -1.92 17.60 10.41
N LYS A 96 -1.79 17.21 11.68
CA LYS A 96 -0.76 17.75 12.58
C LYS A 96 0.64 17.51 12.01
N MET A 97 0.94 16.29 11.58
CA MET A 97 2.23 15.98 10.95
C MET A 97 2.48 16.82 9.70
N LEU A 98 1.49 16.98 8.80
CA LEU A 98 1.65 17.80 7.60
C LEU A 98 1.93 19.28 7.91
N GLN A 99 1.49 19.79 9.06
CA GLN A 99 1.75 21.16 9.52
C GLN A 99 3.12 21.31 10.18
N GLU A 100 3.57 20.29 10.91
CA GLU A 100 4.77 20.34 11.75
C GLU A 100 6.02 19.74 11.08
N LEU A 101 5.86 18.90 10.05
CA LEU A 101 6.97 18.21 9.38
C LEU A 101 7.96 19.20 8.75
N PRO A 102 9.24 19.18 9.17
CA PRO A 102 10.29 19.97 8.54
C PRO A 102 10.43 19.62 7.07
N GLU A 103 10.73 20.61 6.22
CA GLU A 103 10.90 20.38 4.78
C GLU A 103 11.94 19.29 4.46
N THR A 104 13.01 19.23 5.27
CA THR A 104 14.08 18.23 5.15
C THR A 104 13.63 16.81 5.44
N GLU A 105 12.51 16.61 6.13
CA GLU A 105 12.00 15.30 6.53
C GLU A 105 10.82 14.84 5.66
N ARG A 106 10.23 15.72 4.84
CA ARG A 106 9.05 15.39 4.03
C ARG A 106 9.27 14.22 3.07
N GLY A 107 10.49 14.07 2.54
CA GLY A 107 10.85 12.95 1.66
C GLY A 107 10.81 11.57 2.34
N ALA A 108 10.72 11.50 3.67
CA ALA A 108 10.53 10.24 4.39
C ALA A 108 9.10 9.72 4.31
N TYR A 109 8.16 10.51 3.77
CA TYR A 109 6.74 10.19 3.71
C TYR A 109 6.19 10.32 2.30
N ILE A 110 5.09 9.61 2.04
CA ILE A 110 4.22 9.87 0.89
C ILE A 110 2.81 10.14 1.39
N LEU A 111 2.08 10.97 0.65
CA LEU A 111 0.65 11.12 0.82
C LEU A 111 -0.06 10.23 -0.20
N MET A 112 -1.06 9.47 0.23
CA MET A 112 -1.80 8.56 -0.64
C MET A 112 -3.30 8.76 -0.42
N GLU A 113 -4.06 8.63 -1.50
CA GLU A 113 -5.51 8.54 -1.48
C GLU A 113 -5.94 7.37 -0.58
N LYS A 114 -6.92 7.62 0.31
CA LYS A 114 -7.49 6.56 1.12
C LYS A 114 -8.48 5.77 0.28
N LEU A 115 -8.21 4.48 0.12
CA LEU A 115 -9.14 3.56 -0.53
C LEU A 115 -10.40 3.35 0.31
N MET A 116 -11.54 3.34 -0.35
CA MET A 116 -12.88 3.14 0.24
C MET A 116 -13.47 1.82 -0.26
N PRO A 117 -13.03 0.67 0.27
CA PRO A 117 -13.51 -0.64 -0.16
C PRO A 117 -14.97 -0.87 0.26
N MET A 118 -15.62 -1.87 -0.36
CA MET A 118 -16.94 -2.32 0.06
C MET A 118 -16.92 -2.78 1.52
N ILE A 119 -17.94 -2.36 2.28
CA ILE A 119 -18.17 -2.80 3.65
C ILE A 119 -19.11 -3.99 3.62
N VAL A 120 -18.70 -5.07 4.29
CA VAL A 120 -19.49 -6.28 4.46
C VAL A 120 -19.66 -6.59 5.94
N GLU A 121 -20.75 -7.21 6.33
CA GLU A 121 -20.94 -7.70 7.70
C GLU A 121 -20.33 -9.09 7.82
N ASN A 122 -19.49 -9.30 8.84
CA ASN A 122 -18.78 -10.58 9.02
C ASN A 122 -18.52 -10.86 10.51
N TYR A 123 -18.20 -12.12 10.83
CA TYR A 123 -17.77 -12.54 12.15
C TYR A 123 -16.25 -12.71 12.19
N LEU A 124 -15.58 -11.96 13.06
CA LEU A 124 -14.15 -12.04 13.27
C LEU A 124 -13.85 -12.95 14.46
N ILE A 125 -13.06 -13.98 14.20
CA ILE A 125 -12.69 -14.99 15.20
C ILE A 125 -11.18 -14.91 15.42
N LEU A 126 -10.77 -14.54 16.63
CA LEU A 126 -9.37 -14.55 17.07
C LEU A 126 -9.23 -15.49 18.27
N ALA A 127 -8.16 -16.28 18.28
CA ALA A 127 -7.90 -17.22 19.36
C ALA A 127 -7.92 -16.50 20.73
N LYS A 128 -8.62 -17.11 21.69
CA LYS A 128 -8.77 -16.61 23.08
C LYS A 128 -9.46 -15.23 23.19
N LYS A 129 -10.17 -14.77 22.16
CA LYS A 129 -11.05 -13.60 22.21
C LYS A 129 -12.49 -14.02 21.92
N PRO A 130 -13.50 -13.29 22.43
CA PRO A 130 -14.88 -13.48 22.00
C PRO A 130 -15.02 -13.28 20.50
N VAL A 131 -15.97 -13.99 19.89
CA VAL A 131 -16.36 -13.74 18.50
C VAL A 131 -16.93 -12.33 18.38
N VAL A 132 -16.49 -11.58 17.37
CA VAL A 132 -16.93 -10.20 17.13
C VAL A 132 -17.71 -10.15 15.83
N TYR A 133 -18.98 -9.78 15.89
CA TYR A 133 -19.73 -9.34 14.72
C TYR A 133 -19.34 -7.90 14.38
N ALA A 134 -18.94 -7.62 13.13
CA ALA A 134 -18.57 -6.27 12.73
C ALA A 134 -18.87 -6.00 11.26
N LYS A 135 -19.05 -4.71 10.96
CA LYS A 135 -18.79 -4.17 9.63
C LYS A 135 -17.29 -4.26 9.36
N ALA A 136 -16.94 -4.88 8.25
CA ALA A 136 -15.58 -5.25 7.92
C ALA A 136 -15.24 -4.88 6.47
N VAL A 137 -13.95 -4.70 6.24
CA VAL A 137 -13.36 -4.45 4.94
C VAL A 137 -12.24 -5.46 4.69
N SER A 138 -12.07 -5.85 3.43
CA SER A 138 -11.10 -6.86 3.05
C SER A 138 -10.02 -6.28 2.13
N GLU A 139 -8.80 -6.80 2.28
CA GLU A 139 -7.64 -6.47 1.46
C GLU A 139 -7.12 -7.75 0.80
N LEU A 140 -7.24 -7.82 -0.53
CA LEU A 140 -6.78 -8.95 -1.34
C LEU A 140 -5.31 -8.78 -1.69
N GLY A 141 -4.48 -9.71 -1.21
CA GLY A 141 -3.09 -9.88 -1.64
C GLY A 141 -2.99 -11.01 -2.67
N ILE A 142 -2.26 -10.76 -3.76
CA ILE A 142 -1.91 -11.78 -4.76
C ILE A 142 -0.43 -12.10 -4.61
N TYR A 143 -0.11 -13.37 -4.39
CA TYR A 143 1.27 -13.83 -4.33
C TYR A 143 1.82 -14.02 -5.74
N GLY A 144 3.07 -13.62 -5.94
CA GLY A 144 3.83 -13.93 -7.14
C GLY A 144 5.30 -14.09 -6.81
N TYR A 145 6.03 -14.78 -7.68
CA TYR A 145 7.47 -14.88 -7.59
C TYR A 145 8.13 -14.60 -8.95
N ALA A 146 9.33 -14.05 -8.87
CA ALA A 146 10.26 -13.93 -9.98
C ALA A 146 11.52 -14.74 -9.61
N PHE A 147 11.87 -15.74 -10.42
CA PHE A 147 13.03 -16.60 -10.17
C PHE A 147 13.93 -16.68 -11.41
N GLY A 148 15.24 -16.52 -11.21
CA GLY A 148 16.23 -16.61 -12.28
C GLY A 148 17.02 -15.32 -12.48
N ALA A 149 17.68 -15.22 -13.64
CA ALA A 149 18.56 -14.12 -13.96
C ALA A 149 17.80 -12.84 -14.33
N GLN A 150 18.47 -11.70 -14.14
CA GLN A 150 17.97 -10.40 -14.58
C GLN A 150 17.74 -10.41 -16.11
N GLY A 151 16.59 -9.89 -16.54
CA GLY A 151 16.21 -9.79 -17.96
C GLY A 151 15.36 -10.95 -18.49
N ALA A 152 15.44 -12.14 -17.88
CA ALA A 152 14.61 -13.27 -18.24
C ALA A 152 14.24 -14.14 -17.02
N PRO A 153 13.62 -13.56 -15.97
CA PRO A 153 13.13 -14.35 -14.85
C PRO A 153 11.92 -15.19 -15.25
N GLU A 154 11.76 -16.35 -14.63
CA GLU A 154 10.48 -17.04 -14.54
C GLU A 154 9.54 -16.21 -13.65
N LEU A 155 8.41 -15.79 -14.20
CA LEU A 155 7.36 -15.06 -13.47
C LEU A 155 6.15 -15.98 -13.30
N LYS A 156 5.68 -16.16 -12.06
CA LYS A 156 4.43 -16.89 -11.78
C LYS A 156 3.61 -16.22 -10.69
N THR A 157 2.29 -16.30 -10.85
CA THR A 157 1.32 -16.06 -9.78
C THR A 157 1.18 -17.33 -8.92
N ALA A 158 1.21 -17.19 -7.60
CA ALA A 158 1.35 -18.29 -6.64
C ALA A 158 0.24 -18.27 -5.58
N GLY A 159 -0.98 -17.93 -5.98
CA GLY A 159 -2.15 -17.91 -5.09
C GLY A 159 -2.44 -16.53 -4.50
N HIS A 160 -3.21 -16.51 -3.42
CA HIS A 160 -3.74 -15.29 -2.83
C HIS A 160 -3.91 -15.40 -1.31
N LEU A 161 -4.07 -14.25 -0.66
CA LEU A 161 -4.46 -14.12 0.73
C LEU A 161 -5.47 -12.98 0.83
N LEU A 162 -6.67 -13.25 1.33
CA LEU A 162 -7.58 -12.20 1.75
C LEU A 162 -7.37 -11.95 3.24
N ARG A 163 -7.27 -10.69 3.63
CA ARG A 163 -7.24 -10.27 5.03
C ARG A 163 -8.43 -9.37 5.29
N THR A 164 -9.15 -9.64 6.37
CA THR A 164 -10.37 -8.90 6.72
C THR A 164 -10.20 -8.27 8.10
N LYS A 165 -10.62 -7.02 8.22
CA LYS A 165 -10.53 -6.23 9.46
C LYS A 165 -11.80 -5.44 9.69
N PRO A 166 -12.12 -5.05 10.94
CA PRO A 166 -13.21 -4.10 11.17
C PRO A 166 -13.00 -2.82 10.35
N GLU A 167 -14.06 -2.27 9.79
CA GLU A 167 -13.99 -1.01 9.03
C GLU A 167 -13.42 0.15 9.89
N SER A 168 -13.70 0.12 11.18
CA SER A 168 -13.29 1.15 12.14
C SER A 168 -11.78 1.18 12.44
N THR A 169 -10.99 0.18 12.04
CA THR A 169 -9.54 0.19 12.28
C THR A 169 -8.75 0.67 11.06
N ALA A 170 -7.96 1.71 11.25
CA ALA A 170 -6.99 2.18 10.25
C ALA A 170 -5.84 1.16 10.07
N MET A 171 -5.45 0.49 11.16
CA MET A 171 -4.35 -0.47 11.17
C MET A 171 -4.73 -1.78 10.47
N GLY A 172 -3.73 -2.49 9.97
CA GLY A 172 -3.90 -3.79 9.32
C GLY A 172 -2.92 -4.82 9.87
N GLY A 173 -2.87 -5.98 9.24
CA GLY A 173 -1.91 -7.03 9.58
C GLY A 173 -2.47 -8.07 10.54
N VAL A 174 -2.35 -9.34 10.13
CA VAL A 174 -2.77 -10.51 10.92
C VAL A 174 -1.82 -10.70 12.10
N ALA A 175 -0.50 -10.62 11.87
CA ALA A 175 0.51 -10.76 12.92
C ALA A 175 0.43 -9.68 14.00
N ALA A 176 0.01 -8.46 13.63
CA ALA A 176 -0.23 -7.36 14.56
C ALA A 176 -1.57 -7.49 15.33
N GLY A 177 -2.42 -8.46 14.96
CA GLY A 177 -3.71 -8.71 15.61
C GLY A 177 -4.83 -7.75 15.20
N HIS A 178 -4.66 -6.97 14.13
CA HIS A 178 -5.66 -6.03 13.62
C HIS A 178 -6.57 -6.62 12.53
N ALA A 179 -6.18 -7.73 11.91
CA ALA A 179 -6.92 -8.40 10.85
C ALA A 179 -6.97 -9.92 11.09
N VAL A 180 -7.94 -10.58 10.46
CA VAL A 180 -8.04 -12.05 10.35
C VAL A 180 -7.75 -12.50 8.92
N VAL A 181 -7.40 -13.77 8.77
CA VAL A 181 -7.30 -14.42 7.45
C VAL A 181 -8.70 -14.73 6.94
N ASP A 182 -8.91 -14.57 5.65
CA ASP A 182 -10.19 -14.76 4.97
C ASP A 182 -9.99 -15.38 3.57
N THR A 183 -11.08 -15.68 2.87
CA THR A 183 -11.09 -16.19 1.49
C THR A 183 -12.04 -15.39 0.60
N PRO A 184 -11.68 -15.09 -0.65
CA PRO A 184 -12.57 -14.35 -1.55
C PRO A 184 -13.76 -15.23 -1.97
N PHE A 185 -14.98 -14.72 -1.78
CA PHE A 185 -16.19 -15.28 -2.39
C PHE A 185 -16.48 -14.51 -3.68
N LEU A 186 -16.35 -15.17 -4.83
CA LEU A 186 -16.64 -14.57 -6.13
C LEU A 186 -18.15 -14.58 -6.36
N TYR A 187 -18.71 -13.43 -6.69
CA TYR A 187 -20.13 -13.26 -6.99
C TYR A 187 -20.31 -12.31 -8.18
N GLU A 188 -21.43 -12.44 -8.87
CA GLU A 188 -21.86 -11.52 -9.92
C GLU A 188 -22.91 -10.57 -9.35
N PHE A 189 -22.81 -9.27 -9.68
CA PHE A 189 -23.91 -8.34 -9.44
C PHE A 189 -24.99 -8.63 -10.48
N ILE A 190 -26.14 -9.11 -10.02
CA ILE A 190 -27.37 -9.23 -10.82
C ILE A 190 -28.07 -7.87 -10.85
#